data_AF-A0A151SWH9-F1
#
_entry.id   AF-A0A151SWH9-F1
#
_cell.length_a   1.000
_cell.length_b   1.000
_cell.length_c   1.000
_cell.angle_alpha   90.00
_cell.angle_beta   90.00
_cell.angle_gamma   90.00
#
_symmetry.space_group_name_H-M   'P 1'
#
loop_
_entity.id
_entity.type
_entity.pdbx_description
1 polymer ?
#
loop_
_entity_poly.entity_id
_entity_poly.type
_entity_poly.pdbx_seq_one_letter_code
_entity_poly.pdbx_strand_id
1 'polypeptide(L)' 'KTDIVWGHCKLLKENEKSIILSIYCDKVIREGGINRFKSYLAGEKGQVEQYKKVPTDIRFQMKQNINECNSKKRKIQKG' A
#
# COMPACT_ATOMS: atom_id res chain seq x y z
N LYS A 1 -4.16 -9.06 12.88
CA LYS A 1 -5.03 -8.28 11.97
C LYS A 1 -4.29 -8.17 10.65
N THR A 2 -4.62 -9.02 9.67
CA THR A 2 -3.96 -9.05 8.36
C THR A 2 -4.21 -7.72 7.66
N ASP A 3 -3.16 -7.09 7.15
CA ASP A 3 -3.24 -5.77 6.54
C ASP A 3 -4.15 -5.85 5.31
N ILE A 4 -5.30 -5.15 5.32
CA ILE A 4 -6.33 -5.21 4.25
C ILE A 4 -5.74 -4.93 2.86
N VAL A 5 -4.62 -4.21 2.83
CA VAL A 5 -3.85 -3.90 1.63
C VAL A 5 -3.40 -5.14 0.87
N TRP A 6 -3.12 -6.26 1.54
CA TRP A 6 -2.78 -7.52 0.88
C TRP A 6 -3.96 -8.13 0.10
N GLY A 7 -5.20 -7.75 0.39
CA GLY A 7 -6.36 -8.12 -0.44
C GLY A 7 -6.42 -7.37 -1.77
N HIS A 8 -5.64 -6.29 -1.90
CA HIS A 8 -5.61 -5.38 -3.04
C HIS A 8 -4.37 -5.55 -3.92
N CYS A 9 -3.46 -6.45 -3.55
CA CYS A 9 -2.26 -6.77 -4.32
C CYS A 9 -1.84 -8.22 -4.15
N LYS A 10 -1.12 -8.75 -5.13
CA LYS A 10 -0.47 -10.06 -5.04
C LYS A 10 1.01 -9.89 -4.75
N LEU A 11 1.52 -10.58 -3.75
CA LEU A 11 2.96 -10.74 -3.55
C LEU A 11 3.44 -11.84 -4.50
N LEU A 12 4.37 -11.50 -5.39
CA LEU A 12 5.02 -12.46 -6.27
C LEU A 12 6.51 -12.50 -5.94
N LYS A 13 7.14 -13.65 -6.17
CA LYS A 13 8.58 -13.83 -6.02
C LYS A 13 9.20 -13.94 -7.41
N GLU A 14 9.99 -12.96 -7.80
CA GLU A 14 10.68 -12.90 -9.08
C GLU A 14 12.20 -12.90 -8.81
N ASN A 15 12.88 -13.99 -9.21
CA ASN A 15 14.34 -14.14 -9.06
C ASN A 15 14.85 -13.71 -7.67
N GLU A 16 14.31 -14.32 -6.62
CA GLU A 16 14.60 -14.05 -5.20
C GLU A 16 14.08 -12.71 -4.64
N LYS A 17 13.61 -11.80 -5.49
CA LYS A 17 13.02 -10.52 -5.08
C LYS A 17 11.50 -10.65 -4.91
N SER A 18 10.97 -10.02 -3.87
CA SER A 18 9.53 -9.94 -3.64
C SER A 18 8.97 -8.71 -4.34
N ILE A 19 8.10 -8.92 -5.33
CA ILE A 19 7.43 -7.87 -6.09
C ILE A 19 5.94 -7.84 -5.73
N ILE A 20 5.34 -6.67 -5.82
CA ILE A 20 3.92 -6.47 -5.53
C ILE A 20 3.18 -6.14 -6.82
N LEU A 21 2.22 -6.97 -7.21
CA LEU A 21 1.35 -6.74 -8.36
C LEU A 21 0.02 -6.14 -7.89
N SER A 22 -0.33 -4.97 -8.42
CA SER A 22 -1.65 -4.37 -8.24
C SER A 22 -2.71 -5.17 -8.98
N ILE A 23 -3.81 -5.55 -8.33
CA ILE A 23 -4.93 -6.23 -9.03
C ILE A 23 -5.81 -5.26 -9.84
N TYR A 24 -5.61 -3.95 -9.67
CA TYR A 24 -6.41 -2.92 -10.33
C TYR A 24 -5.82 -2.42 -11.64
N CYS A 25 -4.49 -2.47 -11.74
CA CYS A 25 -3.74 -1.78 -12.79
C CYS A 25 -2.67 -2.67 -13.41
N ASP A 26 -2.51 -3.89 -12.91
CA ASP A 26 -1.42 -4.82 -13.20
C ASP A 26 -0.02 -4.18 -13.09
N LYS A 27 0.08 -3.10 -12.31
CA LYS A 27 1.35 -2.41 -12.05
C LYS A 27 2.16 -3.26 -11.09
N VAL A 28 3.39 -3.56 -11.49
CA VAL A 28 4.37 -4.24 -10.65
C VAL A 28 5.22 -3.22 -9.89
N ILE A 29 5.24 -3.32 -8.57
CA ILE A 29 6.14 -2.58 -7.68
C ILE A 29 7.23 -3.54 -7.24
N ARG A 30 8.45 -3.33 -7.78
CA ARG A 30 9.60 -4.21 -7.53
C ARG A 30 10.39 -3.85 -6.27
N GLU A 31 10.26 -2.62 -5.77
CA GLU A 31 11.09 -2.09 -4.70
C GLU A 31 10.29 -1.24 -3.71
N GLY A 32 10.66 -1.30 -2.42
CA GLY A 32 10.05 -0.54 -1.32
C GLY A 32 8.75 -1.13 -0.76
N GLY A 33 8.37 -2.33 -1.21
CA GLY A 33 7.34 -3.17 -0.59
C GLY A 33 5.96 -2.51 -0.45
N ILE A 34 5.22 -2.98 0.55
CA ILE A 34 3.79 -2.67 0.73
C ILE A 34 3.55 -1.18 0.98
N ASN A 35 4.52 -0.46 1.55
CA ASN A 35 4.37 0.96 1.89
C ASN A 35 4.32 1.83 0.63
N ARG A 36 5.14 1.51 -0.38
CA ARG A 36 5.05 2.15 -1.71
C ARG A 36 3.72 1.82 -2.39
N PHE A 37 3.23 0.59 -2.26
CA PHE A 37 1.93 0.22 -2.79
C PHE A 37 0.77 1.00 -2.14
N LYS A 38 0.82 1.20 -0.82
CA LYS A 38 -0.15 2.03 -0.10
C LYS A 38 -0.15 3.47 -0.63
N SER A 39 1.01 4.10 -0.79
CA SER A 39 1.09 5.47 -1.34
C SER A 39 0.64 5.57 -2.80
N TYR A 40 0.98 4.57 -3.62
CA TYR A 40 0.55 4.46 -5.02
C TYR A 40 -0.98 4.49 -5.15
N LEU A 41 -1.68 3.70 -4.33
CA LEU A 41 -3.15 3.64 -4.31
C LEU A 41 -3.80 4.82 -3.57
N ALA A 42 -3.19 5.33 -2.50
CA ALA A 42 -3.69 6.52 -1.79
C ALA A 42 -3.64 7.78 -2.67
N GLY A 43 -2.87 7.74 -3.76
CA GLY A 43 -2.58 8.90 -4.59
C GLY A 43 -1.95 10.00 -3.75
N GLU A 44 -1.11 9.62 -2.80
CA GLU A 44 -0.37 10.54 -1.95
C GLU A 44 0.88 11.03 -2.70
N LYS A 45 1.25 12.28 -2.54
CA LYS A 45 2.41 12.86 -3.24
C LYS A 45 3.67 12.33 -2.54
N GLY A 46 4.50 11.55 -3.23
CA GLY A 46 5.64 10.87 -2.61
C GLY A 46 6.61 10.24 -3.61
N GLN A 47 7.34 9.20 -3.16
CA GLN A 47 8.43 8.54 -3.93
C GLN A 47 7.97 7.57 -5.03
N VAL A 48 6.67 7.50 -5.31
CA VAL A 48 6.07 6.61 -6.32
C VAL A 48 5.07 7.37 -7.16
N GLU A 49 4.99 6.97 -8.42
CA GLU A 49 3.97 7.42 -9.35
C GLU A 49 2.58 7.17 -8.76
N GLN A 50 1.65 8.10 -8.95
CA GLN A 50 0.30 8.00 -8.39
C GLN A 50 -0.61 7.29 -9.37
N TYR A 51 -1.44 6.36 -8.90
CA TYR A 51 -2.48 5.82 -9.76
C TYR A 51 -3.70 6.73 -9.79
N LYS A 52 -3.77 7.58 -10.81
CA LYS A 52 -4.85 8.56 -10.98
C LYS A 52 -6.22 7.92 -11.31
N LYS A 53 -6.23 6.67 -11.77
CA LYS A 53 -7.45 5.93 -12.13
C LYS A 53 -7.99 5.06 -10.99
N VAL A 54 -7.45 5.18 -9.77
CA VAL A 54 -7.95 4.38 -8.64
C VAL A 54 -9.36 4.85 -8.26
N PRO A 55 -10.30 3.93 -7.98
CA PRO A 55 -11.61 4.30 -7.47
C PRO A 55 -11.51 5.04 -6.13
N THR A 56 -12.38 6.02 -5.91
CA THR A 56 -12.39 6.84 -4.69
C THR A 56 -12.45 5.99 -3.42
N ASP A 57 -13.23 4.90 -3.42
CA ASP A 57 -13.34 3.95 -2.31
C ASP A 57 -11.99 3.32 -1.94
N ILE A 58 -11.24 2.86 -2.94
CA ILE A 58 -9.92 2.24 -2.74
C ILE A 58 -8.92 3.28 -2.23
N ARG A 59 -8.98 4.49 -2.78
CA ARG A 59 -8.15 5.62 -2.32
C ARG A 59 -8.40 5.93 -0.84
N PHE A 60 -9.68 5.96 -0.44
CA PHE A 60 -10.08 6.24 0.93
C PHE A 60 -9.65 5.11 1.87
N GLN A 61 -9.87 3.85 1.49
CA GLN A 61 -9.39 2.69 2.26
C GLN A 61 -7.88 2.71 2.47
N MET A 62 -7.08 3.03 1.44
CA MET A 62 -5.62 3.10 1.58
C MET A 62 -5.16 4.27 2.43
N LYS A 63 -5.78 5.44 2.31
CA LYS A 63 -5.50 6.57 3.22
C LYS A 63 -5.82 6.23 4.66
N GLN A 64 -6.97 5.60 4.91
CA GLN A 64 -7.35 5.15 6.25
C GLN A 64 -6.37 4.11 6.79
N ASN A 65 -5.94 3.15 5.96
CA ASN A 65 -4.98 2.14 6.38
C ASN A 65 -3.60 2.75 6.75
N ILE A 66 -3.10 3.71 5.95
CA ILE A 66 -1.89 4.47 6.28
C ILE A 66 -2.06 5.21 7.62
N ASN A 67 -3.19 5.88 7.80
CA ASN A 67 -3.48 6.64 9.03
C ASN A 67 -3.65 5.71 10.26
N GLU A 68 -4.30 4.55 10.11
CA GLU A 68 -4.46 3.56 11.18
C GLU A 68 -3.10 2.97 11.58
N CYS A 69 -2.22 2.70 10.61
CA CYS A 69 -0.86 2.25 10.87
C CYS A 69 -0.05 3.30 11.66
N ASN A 70 -0.17 4.59 11.32
CA ASN A 70 0.46 5.68 12.05
C ASN A 70 -0.15 5.89 13.44
N SER A 71 -1.46 5.70 13.60
CA SER A 71 -2.17 5.86 14.86
C SER A 71 -1.82 4.76 15.86
N LYS A 72 -1.56 3.52 15.40
CA LYS A 72 -1.11 2.41 16.26
C LYS A 72 0.28 2.63 16.84
N LYS A 73 1.19 3.32 16.12
CA LYS A 73 2.51 3.70 16.66
C LYS A 73 2.41 4.64 17.87
N ARG A 74 1.33 5.43 18.00
CA ARG A 74 1.14 6.35 19.14
C ARG A 74 0.56 5.72 20.41
N LYS A 75 0.23 4.42 20.42
CA LYS A 75 -0.20 3.72 21.64
C LYS A 75 0.87 2.89 22.34
N ILE A 76 2.07 2.74 21.76
CA ILE A 76 3.15 1.92 22.36
C ILE A 76 4.11 2.79 23.22
N GLN A 77 3.95 4.12 23.24
CA GLN A 77 4.82 5.04 24.00
C GLN A 77 4.13 5.69 25.21
N LYS A 78 3.11 5.02 25.76
CA LYS A 78 2.55 5.27 27.10
C LYS A 78 2.38 3.92 27.79
N GLY A 79 3.50 3.33 28.17
CA GLY A 79 3.61 2.16 29.04
C GLY A 79 4.91 2.31 29.81
#